data_AF-A0A963H6S4-F1
#
_entry.id   AF-A0A963H6S4-F1
#
_cell.length_a   1.000
_cell.length_b   1.000
_cell.length_c   1.000
_cell.angle_alpha   90.00
_cell.angle_beta   90.00
_cell.angle_gamma   90.00
#
_symmetry.space_group_name_H-M   'P 1'
#
loop_
_entity.id
_entity.type
_entity.pdbx_description
1 polymer ?
#
loop_
_entity_poly.entity_id
_entity_poly.type
_entity_poly.pdbx_seq_one_letter_code
_entity_poly.pdbx_strand_id
1 'polypeptide(L)'
;ARDAGIVASRAERNRLLETLSATPAERLLIACDASQSPDRGTLALISELSRYAAHCAVWLIAGRGVERLALWHESLATIDLPAGLRFDDHGAALAWLESPDD
;
A
#
# COMPACT_ATOMS: atom_id res chain seq x y z
N ALA A 1 14.56 -0.16 -5.11
CA ALA A 1 13.44 -0.91 -4.51
C ALA A 1 13.31 -2.30 -5.14
N ARG A 2 12.76 -3.30 -4.42
CA ARG A 2 12.41 -4.62 -4.97
C ARG A 2 10.92 -4.66 -5.32
N ASP A 3 10.59 -5.09 -6.54
CA ASP A 3 9.20 -5.33 -6.95
C ASP A 3 8.71 -6.69 -6.41
N ALA A 4 7.57 -6.69 -5.73
CA ALA A 4 6.91 -7.89 -5.19
C ALA A 4 5.78 -8.42 -6.09
N GLY A 5 5.49 -7.74 -7.20
CA GLY A 5 4.48 -8.12 -8.19
C GLY A 5 3.05 -7.68 -7.86
N ILE A 6 2.11 -8.12 -8.70
CA ILE A 6 0.68 -7.84 -8.56
C ILE A 6 0.03 -8.84 -7.60
N VAL A 7 -0.79 -8.33 -6.68
CA VAL A 7 -1.51 -9.15 -5.69
C VAL A 7 -3.01 -9.11 -6.00
N ALA A 8 -3.49 -10.06 -6.81
CA ALA A 8 -4.90 -10.09 -7.25
C ALA A 8 -5.69 -11.26 -6.64
N SER A 9 -5.02 -12.37 -6.36
CA SER A 9 -5.62 -13.60 -5.84
C SER A 9 -5.37 -13.79 -4.34
N ARG A 10 -6.13 -14.69 -3.72
CA ARG A 10 -5.89 -15.09 -2.33
C ARG A 10 -4.54 -15.80 -2.17
N ALA A 11 -4.12 -16.59 -3.15
CA ALA A 11 -2.85 -17.30 -3.11
C ALA A 11 -1.66 -16.33 -3.16
N GLU A 12 -1.72 -15.29 -4.00
CA GLU A 12 -0.69 -14.25 -4.07
C GLU A 12 -0.61 -13.45 -2.77
N ARG A 13 -1.76 -13.08 -2.19
CA ARG A 13 -1.82 -12.43 -0.87
C ARG A 13 -1.09 -13.25 0.19
N ASN A 14 -1.43 -14.53 0.31
CA ASN A 14 -0.82 -15.40 1.31
C ASN A 14 0.69 -15.54 1.11
N ARG A 15 1.17 -15.69 -0.13
CA ARG A 15 2.61 -15.78 -0.43
C ARG A 15 3.36 -14.50 -0.09
N LEU A 16 2.77 -13.34 -0.36
CA LEU A 16 3.36 -12.06 0.00
C LEU A 16 3.47 -11.91 1.52
N LEU A 17 2.39 -12.23 2.24
CA LEU A 17 2.36 -12.20 3.71
C LEU A 17 3.39 -13.16 4.30
N GLU A 18 3.49 -14.38 3.79
CA GLU A 18 4.50 -15.36 4.22
C GLU A 18 5.92 -14.81 4.01
N THR A 19 6.19 -14.25 2.83
CA THR A 19 7.51 -13.64 2.51
C THR A 19 7.86 -12.51 3.46
N LEU A 20 6.95 -11.56 3.67
CA LEU A 20 7.18 -10.40 4.54
C LEU A 20 7.23 -10.78 6.02
N SER A 21 6.51 -11.82 6.44
CA SER A 21 6.59 -12.33 7.81
C SER A 21 7.94 -12.98 8.12
N ALA A 22 8.55 -13.64 7.14
CA ALA A 22 9.87 -14.26 7.27
C ALA A 22 11.01 -13.24 7.14
N THR A 23 10.81 -12.18 6.35
CA THR A 23 11.80 -11.11 6.16
C THR A 23 11.07 -9.78 6.06
N PRO A 24 10.82 -9.09 7.20
CA PRO A 24 10.15 -7.80 7.22
C PRO A 24 10.87 -6.77 6.34
N ALA A 25 10.10 -5.91 5.68
CA ALA A 25 10.64 -4.83 4.88
C ALA A 25 11.05 -3.66 5.77
N GLU A 26 12.12 -2.97 5.44
CA GLU A 26 12.41 -1.68 6.05
C GLU A 26 11.40 -0.63 5.59
N ARG A 27 11.14 -0.61 4.28
CA ARG A 27 10.19 0.29 3.64
C ARG A 27 9.30 -0.45 2.64
N LEU A 28 7.99 -0.28 2.76
CA LEU A 28 6.99 -0.91 1.90
C LEU A 28 6.08 0.15 1.28
N LEU A 29 6.06 0.22 -0.05
CA LEU A 29 5.10 1.00 -0.81
C LEU A 29 4.04 0.06 -1.41
N ILE A 30 2.78 0.29 -1.09
CA ILE A 30 1.65 -0.47 -1.64
C ILE A 30 0.96 0.39 -2.70
N ALA A 31 1.09 0.00 -3.96
CA ALA A 31 0.41 0.66 -5.07
C ALA A 31 -1.01 0.10 -5.23
N CYS A 32 -2.02 0.95 -5.16
CA CYS A 32 -3.43 0.59 -5.31
C CYS A 32 -4.04 1.25 -6.53
N ASP A 33 -4.74 0.49 -7.37
CA ASP A 33 -5.55 1.03 -8.46
C ASP A 33 -6.80 1.72 -7.91
N ALA A 34 -6.73 3.04 -7.77
CA ALA A 34 -7.81 3.87 -7.26
C ALA A 34 -8.91 4.13 -8.30
N SER A 35 -8.80 3.56 -9.51
CA SER A 35 -9.93 3.46 -10.43
C SER A 35 -10.97 2.45 -9.97
N GLN A 36 -10.64 1.56 -9.03
CA GLN A 36 -11.55 0.63 -8.36
C GLN A 36 -11.96 1.17 -6.98
N SER A 37 -13.15 0.80 -6.51
CA SER A 37 -13.58 1.21 -5.16
C SER A 37 -12.82 0.42 -4.10
N PRO A 38 -12.40 1.04 -2.98
CA PRO A 38 -11.81 0.31 -1.88
C PRO A 38 -12.85 -0.65 -1.28
N ASP A 39 -12.45 -1.89 -1.05
CA ASP A 39 -13.26 -2.88 -0.35
C ASP A 39 -12.62 -3.27 1.00
N ARG A 40 -13.40 -3.90 1.88
CA ARG A 40 -12.94 -4.30 3.21
C ARG A 40 -11.77 -5.28 3.18
N GLY A 41 -11.71 -6.17 2.20
CA GLY A 41 -10.64 -7.15 2.05
C GLY A 41 -9.33 -6.51 1.62
N THR A 42 -9.39 -5.50 0.74
CA THR A 42 -8.24 -4.72 0.32
C THR A 42 -7.69 -3.86 1.46
N LEU A 43 -8.57 -3.19 2.23
CA LEU A 43 -8.18 -2.43 3.41
C LEU A 43 -7.57 -3.31 4.50
N ALA A 44 -8.15 -4.51 4.74
CA ALA A 44 -7.61 -5.48 5.68
C ALA A 44 -6.21 -5.96 5.27
N LEU A 45 -6.02 -6.25 3.97
CA LEU A 45 -4.71 -6.64 3.45
C LEU A 45 -3.67 -5.53 3.65
N ILE A 46 -4.01 -4.28 3.32
CA ILE A 46 -3.12 -3.13 3.50
C ILE A 46 -2.69 -3.00 4.97
N SER A 47 -3.65 -3.11 5.90
CA SER A 47 -3.38 -3.07 7.34
C SER A 47 -2.54 -4.25 7.83
N GLU A 48 -2.68 -5.43 7.23
CA GLU A 48 -1.89 -6.60 7.58
C GLU A 48 -0.45 -6.48 7.06
N LEU A 49 -0.27 -6.06 5.80
CA LEU A 49 1.03 -5.85 5.17
C LEU A 49 1.84 -4.79 5.91
N SER A 50 1.19 -3.72 6.38
CA SER A 50 1.87 -2.61 7.07
C SER A 50 2.56 -3.05 8.37
N ARG A 51 2.12 -4.15 8.98
CA ARG A 51 2.71 -4.71 10.21
C ARG A 51 4.04 -5.42 9.98
N TYR A 52 4.35 -5.75 8.73
CA TYR A 52 5.60 -6.40 8.32
C TYR A 52 6.57 -5.41 7.67
N ALA A 53 6.40 -4.11 7.92
CA ALA A 53 7.32 -3.07 7.48
C ALA A 53 7.61 -2.05 8.60
N ALA A 54 8.84 -1.53 8.67
CA ALA A 54 9.17 -0.43 9.59
C ALA A 54 8.51 0.88 9.13
N HIS A 55 8.51 1.13 7.82
CA HIS A 55 7.82 2.23 7.16
C HIS A 55 6.86 1.72 6.10
N CYS A 56 5.59 2.14 6.15
CA CYS A 56 4.58 1.76 5.17
C CYS A 56 3.93 3.00 4.56
N ALA A 57 3.75 2.99 3.24
CA ALA A 57 2.98 4.00 2.53
C ALA A 57 2.06 3.37 1.48
N VAL A 58 0.97 4.06 1.18
CA VAL A 58 0.03 3.69 0.11
C VAL A 58 0.12 4.70 -1.02
N TRP A 59 0.32 4.23 -2.24
CA TRP A 59 0.23 5.06 -3.45
C TRP A 59 -1.06 4.74 -4.19
N LEU A 60 -1.94 5.73 -4.32
CA LEU A 60 -3.20 5.64 -5.04
C LEU A 60 -2.97 5.99 -6.51
N ILE A 61 -2.95 4.97 -7.36
CA ILE A 61 -2.89 5.12 -8.81
C ILE A 61 -4.29 5.50 -9.29
N ALA A 62 -4.56 6.80 -9.41
CA ALA A 62 -5.86 7.29 -9.83
C ALA A 62 -6.08 7.09 -11.34
N GLY A 63 -7.17 6.40 -11.70
CA GLY A 63 -7.83 6.58 -12.99
C GLY A 63 -8.65 7.88 -13.01
N ARG A 64 -9.24 8.25 -14.16
CA ARG A 64 -10.09 9.44 -14.25
C ARG A 64 -11.29 9.35 -13.29
N GLY A 65 -11.24 10.02 -12.13
CA GLY A 65 -12.37 10.13 -11.20
C GLY A 65 -11.99 10.61 -9.78
N VAL A 66 -12.30 11.87 -9.45
CA VAL A 66 -11.97 12.50 -8.15
C VAL A 66 -12.72 11.87 -6.97
N GLU A 67 -13.97 11.45 -7.17
CA GLU A 67 -14.81 10.87 -6.10
C GLU A 67 -14.26 9.55 -5.54
N ARG A 68 -13.69 8.70 -6.41
CA ARG A 68 -13.09 7.43 -5.97
C ARG A 68 -11.81 7.66 -5.17
N LEU A 69 -11.02 8.65 -5.58
CA LEU A 69 -9.83 9.05 -4.84
C LEU A 69 -10.19 9.54 -3.44
N ALA A 70 -11.25 10.37 -3.32
CA ALA A 70 -11.77 10.80 -2.02
C ALA A 70 -12.22 9.61 -1.15
N LEU A 71 -12.97 8.66 -1.73
CA LEU A 71 -13.41 7.45 -1.01
C LEU A 71 -12.24 6.59 -0.52
N TRP A 72 -11.15 6.48 -1.30
CA TRP A 72 -9.92 5.82 -0.89
C TRP A 72 -9.27 6.52 0.29
N HIS A 73 -9.13 7.84 0.22
CA HIS A 73 -8.56 8.64 1.32
C HIS A 73 -9.37 8.48 2.62
N GLU A 74 -10.71 8.55 2.54
CA GLU A 74 -11.60 8.30 3.67
C GLU A 74 -11.43 6.88 4.22
N SER A 75 -11.42 5.88 3.34
CA SER A 75 -11.30 4.47 3.74
C SER A 75 -9.96 4.16 4.41
N LEU A 76 -8.86 4.67 3.87
CA LEU A 76 -7.53 4.52 4.45
C LEU A 76 -7.41 5.22 5.81
N ALA A 77 -8.21 6.26 6.08
CA ALA A 77 -8.26 6.92 7.39
C ALA A 77 -8.92 6.08 8.48
N THR A 78 -9.61 5.00 8.11
CA THR A 78 -10.25 4.09 9.06
C THR A 78 -9.36 2.93 9.51
N ILE A 79 -8.21 2.74 8.85
CA ILE A 79 -7.23 1.69 9.19
C ILE A 79 -5.98 2.29 9.79
N ASP A 80 -5.37 1.57 10.73
CA ASP A 80 -4.11 1.99 11.35
C ASP A 80 -2.96 1.67 10.40
N LEU A 81 -2.28 2.72 9.93
CA LEU A 81 -1.12 2.64 9.06
C LEU A 81 0.09 3.21 9.82
N PRO A 82 1.10 2.40 10.17
CA PRO A 82 2.32 2.90 10.79
C PRO A 82 2.97 3.94 9.87
N ALA A 83 3.18 5.14 10.39
CA ALA A 83 3.62 6.36 9.69
C ALA A 83 2.65 6.99 8.66
N GLY A 84 1.50 6.40 8.37
CA GLY A 84 0.34 7.07 7.75
C GLY A 84 0.53 7.72 6.37
N LEU A 85 1.63 7.46 5.65
CA LEU A 85 1.96 8.17 4.42
C LEU A 85 1.12 7.69 3.23
N ARG A 86 0.61 8.66 2.47
CA ARG A 86 -0.22 8.43 1.28
C ARG A 86 0.25 9.31 0.16
N PHE A 87 0.31 8.76 -1.04
CA PHE A 87 0.73 9.46 -2.23
C PHE A 87 -0.33 9.34 -3.31
N ASP A 88 -0.57 10.43 -4.02
CA ASP A 88 -1.35 10.43 -5.26
C ASP A 88 -0.43 10.64 -6.48
N ASP A 89 0.81 11.10 -6.25
CA ASP A 89 1.84 11.32 -7.26
C ASP A 89 2.85 10.17 -7.30
N HIS A 90 3.18 9.73 -8.52
CA HIS A 90 4.12 8.65 -8.77
C HIS A 90 5.55 9.00 -8.34
N GLY A 91 6.02 10.22 -8.66
CA GLY A 91 7.37 10.65 -8.38
C GLY A 91 7.64 10.75 -6.88
N ALA A 92 6.70 11.34 -6.14
CA ALA A 92 6.76 11.42 -4.68
C ALA A 92 6.76 10.04 -4.02
N ALA A 93 5.92 9.12 -4.51
CA ALA A 93 5.84 7.76 -3.98
C ALA A 93 7.15 6.98 -4.16
N LEU A 94 7.75 7.05 -5.34
CA LEU A 94 9.04 6.39 -5.61
C LEU A 94 10.19 7.06 -4.87
N ALA A 95 10.25 8.40 -4.86
CA ALA A 95 11.28 9.12 -4.13
C ALA A 95 11.25 8.77 -2.63
N TRP A 96 10.07 8.62 -2.04
CA TRP A 96 9.93 8.13 -0.67
C TRP A 96 10.45 6.71 -0.49
N LEU A 97 10.13 5.80 -1.42
CA LEU A 97 10.57 4.40 -1.35
C LEU A 97 12.09 4.24 -1.50
N GLU A 98 12.72 5.15 -2.24
CA GLU A 98 14.17 5.19 -2.49
C GLU A 98 14.93 6.04 -1.47
N SER A 99 14.22 6.77 -0.60
CA SER A 99 14.86 7.57 0.44
C SER A 99 15.62 6.66 1.40
N PRO A 100 16.87 7.02 1.77
CA PRO A 100 17.60 6.28 2.77
C PRO A 100 16.87 6.34 4.11
N ASP A 101 17.03 5.30 4.91
CA ASP A 101 16.59 5.31 6.30
C ASP A 101 17.51 6.25 7.11
N ASP A 102 16.88 7.08 7.95
CA ASP A 102 17.53 8.12 8.77
C ASP A 102 18.01 7.55 10.12
#